data_AF-A0A9D8L5M1-F1
#
_entry.id   AF-A0A9D8L5M1-F1
#
_cell.length_a   1.000
_cell.length_b   1.000
_cell.length_c   1.000
_cell.angle_alpha   90.00
_cell.angle_beta   90.00
_cell.angle_gamma   90.00
#
_symmetry.space_group_name_H-M   'P 1'
#
loop_
_entity.id
_entity.type
_entity.pdbx_description
1 polymer ?
#
loop_
_entity_poly.entity_id
_entity_poly.type
_entity_poly.pdbx_seq_one_letter_code
_entity_poly.pdbx_strand_id
1 'polypeptide(L)'
;GAPYFNSTSAYAVAFAIHIGVSRISLFGLDYTLPNVHHAEKGRACVEFWLGIAAARGIEISIPETSSLMDGCASDRDRLYGYDCVDVHFHDRADGAVDLTFTPRDTPTAAEMEARYDHRRHPSPLVQPETSP
;
A
#
# COMPACT_ATOMS: atom_id res chain seq x y z
N GLY A 1 -4.24 7.94 -22.59
CA GLY A 1 -4.08 6.86 -21.61
C GLY A 1 -2.64 6.41 -21.65
N ALA A 2 -2.05 6.08 -20.51
CA ALA A 2 -0.71 5.48 -20.48
C ALA A 2 -0.83 3.97 -20.79
N PRO A 3 -0.07 3.41 -21.74
CA PRO A 3 -0.15 2.00 -22.12
C PRO A 3 0.61 1.11 -21.11
N TYR A 4 0.24 1.17 -19.84
CA TYR A 4 0.86 0.34 -18.79
C TYR A 4 -0.11 -0.75 -18.32
N PHE A 5 0.01 -1.94 -18.89
CA PHE A 5 -0.81 -3.11 -18.57
C PHE A 5 0.04 -4.36 -18.57
N ASN A 6 0.05 -5.10 -17.46
CA ASN A 6 0.80 -6.36 -17.34
C ASN A 6 0.08 -7.45 -16.53
N SER A 7 -1.15 -7.22 -16.07
CA SER A 7 -1.92 -8.17 -15.27
C SER A 7 -3.42 -8.07 -15.54
N THR A 8 -4.13 -9.18 -15.35
CA THR A 8 -5.61 -9.24 -15.45
C THR A 8 -6.27 -8.23 -14.49
N SER A 9 -5.73 -8.08 -13.28
CA SER A 9 -6.24 -7.15 -12.28
C SER A 9 -6.15 -5.69 -12.76
N ALA A 10 -5.05 -5.30 -13.41
CA ALA A 10 -4.91 -3.96 -13.98
C ALA A 10 -5.92 -3.70 -15.11
N TYR A 11 -6.16 -4.70 -15.98
CA TYR A 11 -7.20 -4.60 -17.00
C TYR A 11 -8.60 -4.45 -16.39
N ALA A 12 -8.91 -5.18 -15.32
CA ALA A 12 -10.19 -5.07 -14.62
C ALA A 12 -10.40 -3.68 -14.00
N VAL A 13 -9.37 -3.13 -13.35
CA VAL A 13 -9.40 -1.76 -12.79
C VAL A 13 -9.60 -0.73 -13.91
N ALA A 14 -8.84 -0.82 -15.01
CA ALA A 14 -9.01 0.10 -16.13
C ALA A 14 -10.38 0.00 -16.80
N PHE A 15 -10.94 -1.21 -16.89
CA PHE A 15 -12.30 -1.40 -17.38
C PHE A 15 -13.33 -0.76 -16.46
N ALA A 16 -13.20 -0.92 -15.13
CA ALA A 16 -14.06 -0.25 -14.15
C ALA A 16 -14.00 1.28 -14.28
N ILE A 17 -12.80 1.83 -14.44
CA ILE A 17 -12.59 3.26 -14.72
C ILE A 17 -13.26 3.68 -16.04
N HIS A 18 -13.14 2.87 -17.09
CA HIS A 18 -13.67 3.16 -18.42
C HIS A 18 -15.20 3.24 -18.42
N ILE A 19 -15.87 2.32 -17.73
CA ILE A 19 -17.33 2.29 -17.62
C ILE A 19 -17.88 3.30 -16.59
N GLY A 20 -17.01 4.01 -15.87
CA GLY A 20 -17.38 5.11 -14.98
C GLY A 20 -18.01 4.66 -13.66
N VAL A 21 -17.49 3.60 -13.03
CA VAL A 21 -17.96 3.20 -11.68
C VAL A 21 -17.66 4.30 -10.65
N SER A 22 -18.46 4.38 -9.59
CA SER A 22 -18.24 5.30 -8.47
C SER A 22 -17.28 4.75 -7.40
N ARG A 23 -17.15 3.42 -7.29
CA ARG A 23 -16.34 2.75 -6.26
C ARG A 23 -15.69 1.47 -6.79
N ILE A 24 -14.46 1.19 -6.33
CA ILE A 24 -13.70 -0.04 -6.56
C ILE A 24 -13.29 -0.62 -5.20
N SER A 25 -13.72 -1.85 -4.90
CA SER A 25 -13.28 -2.61 -3.72
C SER A 25 -12.43 -3.80 -4.16
N LEU A 26 -11.21 -3.94 -3.63
CA LEU A 26 -10.23 -4.92 -4.10
C LEU A 26 -9.94 -5.96 -3.02
N PHE A 27 -10.03 -7.24 -3.39
CA PHE A 27 -9.76 -8.37 -2.51
C PHE A 27 -8.94 -9.43 -3.25
N GLY A 28 -8.03 -10.11 -2.55
CA GLY A 28 -7.21 -11.19 -3.13
C GLY A 28 -6.14 -10.72 -4.12
N LEU A 29 -5.79 -9.43 -4.08
CA LEU A 29 -4.71 -8.83 -4.87
C LEU A 29 -3.45 -8.65 -4.03
N ASP A 30 -3.07 -9.71 -3.33
CA ASP A 30 -1.87 -9.72 -2.50
C ASP A 30 -0.68 -10.21 -3.32
N TYR A 31 0.35 -9.36 -3.42
CA TYR A 31 1.49 -9.57 -4.31
C TYR A 31 2.69 -10.21 -3.62
N THR A 32 2.56 -10.55 -2.34
CA THR A 32 3.63 -11.06 -1.49
C THR A 32 3.86 -12.57 -1.60
N LEU A 33 3.57 -13.22 -2.74
CA LEU A 33 3.72 -14.68 -2.84
C LEU A 33 5.20 -15.09 -2.83
N PRO A 34 5.61 -16.09 -2.02
CA PRO A 34 7.00 -16.53 -1.96
C PRO A 34 7.48 -17.01 -3.34
N ASN A 35 8.65 -16.53 -3.75
CA ASN A 35 9.31 -16.85 -5.03
C ASN A 35 8.59 -16.36 -6.31
N VAL A 36 7.71 -15.35 -6.23
CA VAL A 36 6.99 -14.83 -7.41
C VAL A 36 7.37 -13.38 -7.73
N HIS A 37 8.63 -13.13 -8.08
CA HIS A 37 9.12 -11.81 -8.54
C HIS A 37 8.35 -11.25 -9.76
N HIS A 38 7.66 -12.10 -10.52
CA HIS A 38 6.81 -11.69 -11.64
C HIS A 38 5.44 -11.15 -11.19
N ALA A 39 4.90 -11.60 -10.05
CA ALA A 39 3.65 -11.08 -9.51
C ALA A 39 3.82 -9.63 -9.03
N GLU A 40 4.98 -9.30 -8.46
CA GLU A 40 5.33 -7.95 -8.00
C GLU A 40 5.24 -6.88 -9.11
N LYS A 41 5.52 -7.24 -10.37
CA LYS A 41 5.30 -6.33 -11.52
C LYS A 41 3.82 -5.96 -11.68
N GLY A 42 2.92 -6.89 -11.35
CA GLY A 42 1.48 -6.69 -11.35
C GLY A 42 1.03 -5.66 -10.33
N ARG A 43 1.68 -5.62 -9.16
CA ARG A 43 1.40 -4.66 -8.07
C ARG A 43 1.51 -3.22 -8.57
N ALA A 44 2.69 -2.85 -9.07
CA ALA A 44 2.95 -1.50 -9.57
C ALA A 44 1.98 -1.05 -10.68
N CYS A 45 1.56 -1.99 -11.54
CA CYS A 45 0.59 -1.71 -12.59
C CYS A 45 -0.82 -1.46 -12.04
N VAL A 46 -1.27 -2.26 -11.08
CA VAL A 46 -2.55 -2.03 -10.42
C VAL A 46 -2.54 -0.71 -9.66
N GLU A 47 -1.51 -0.44 -8.86
CA GLU A 47 -1.36 0.80 -8.09
C GLU A 47 -1.35 2.05 -8.99
N PHE A 48 -0.71 1.97 -10.15
CA PHE A 48 -0.76 3.04 -11.16
C PHE A 48 -2.20 3.35 -11.61
N TRP A 49 -2.99 2.32 -11.93
CA TRP A 49 -4.39 2.51 -12.33
C TRP A 49 -5.29 2.95 -11.18
N LEU A 50 -5.00 2.53 -9.96
CA LEU A 50 -5.68 3.03 -8.76
C LEU A 50 -5.39 4.51 -8.54
N GLY A 51 -4.17 4.99 -8.80
CA GLY A 51 -3.87 6.42 -8.82
C GLY A 51 -4.70 7.18 -9.85
N ILE A 52 -4.91 6.61 -11.05
CA ILE A 52 -5.81 7.20 -12.06
C ILE A 52 -7.28 7.18 -11.60
N ALA A 53 -7.74 6.10 -10.97
CA ALA A 53 -9.09 6.02 -10.42
C ALA A 53 -9.33 7.08 -9.34
N ALA A 54 -8.39 7.22 -8.39
CA ALA A 54 -8.43 8.23 -7.34
C ALA A 54 -8.48 9.66 -7.92
N ALA A 55 -7.62 9.95 -8.91
CA ALA A 55 -7.60 11.26 -9.58
C ALA A 55 -8.90 11.58 -10.35
N ARG A 56 -9.71 10.57 -10.67
CA ARG A 56 -11.03 10.71 -11.29
C ARG A 56 -12.18 10.75 -10.28
N GLY A 57 -11.88 10.77 -8.99
CA GLY A 57 -12.88 10.78 -7.91
C GLY A 57 -13.58 9.45 -7.69
N ILE A 58 -13.00 8.33 -8.16
CA ILE A 58 -13.51 6.99 -7.88
C ILE A 58 -13.03 6.58 -6.49
N GLU A 59 -13.96 6.18 -5.63
CA GLU A 59 -13.64 5.70 -4.28
C GLU A 59 -12.95 4.33 -4.34
N ILE A 60 -11.88 4.16 -3.56
CA ILE A 60 -11.07 2.93 -3.54
C ILE A 60 -11.08 2.38 -2.12
N SER A 61 -11.37 1.08 -1.98
CA SER A 61 -11.31 0.37 -0.71
C SER A 61 -10.43 -0.87 -0.83
N ILE A 62 -9.46 -0.98 0.07
CA ILE A 62 -8.47 -2.06 0.16
C ILE A 62 -8.41 -2.50 1.63
N PRO A 63 -8.38 -3.82 1.94
CA PRO A 63 -8.18 -4.30 3.29
C PRO A 63 -6.87 -3.81 3.91
N GLU A 64 -6.90 -3.41 5.18
CA GLU A 64 -5.69 -3.03 5.95
C GLU A 64 -4.69 -4.19 6.11
N THR A 65 -5.09 -5.42 5.83
CA THR A 65 -4.20 -6.58 5.84
C THR A 65 -3.56 -6.87 4.48
N SER A 66 -3.93 -6.11 3.45
CA SER A 66 -3.44 -6.35 2.09
C SER A 66 -2.06 -5.74 1.87
N SER A 67 -1.24 -6.43 1.08
CA SER A 67 0.05 -5.90 0.61
C SER A 67 -0.08 -4.84 -0.51
N LEU A 68 -1.24 -4.75 -1.15
CA LEU A 68 -1.52 -3.72 -2.15
C LEU A 68 -1.53 -2.34 -1.49
N MET A 69 -0.88 -1.35 -2.12
CA MET A 69 -0.73 0.02 -1.57
C MET A 69 -0.06 0.06 -0.18
N ASP A 70 0.71 -0.98 0.18
CA ASP A 70 1.27 -1.16 1.52
C ASP A 70 0.21 -1.06 2.62
N GLY A 71 -1.00 -1.56 2.34
CA GLY A 71 -2.11 -1.60 3.29
C GLY A 71 -1.72 -2.24 4.63
N CYS A 72 -0.91 -3.29 4.60
CA CYS A 72 -0.44 -4.00 5.79
C CYS A 72 0.78 -3.37 6.49
N ALA A 73 1.35 -2.29 5.96
CA ALA A 73 2.41 -1.56 6.64
C ALA A 73 1.83 -0.68 7.75
N SER A 74 2.58 -0.54 8.85
CA SER A 74 2.23 0.40 9.92
C SER A 74 2.30 1.84 9.39
N ASP A 75 1.55 2.77 10.00
CA ASP A 75 1.58 4.19 9.61
C ASP A 75 3.01 4.76 9.61
N ARG A 76 3.84 4.26 10.53
CA ARG A 76 5.26 4.62 10.60
C ARG A 76 6.04 4.08 9.41
N ASP A 77 5.87 2.81 9.06
CA ASP A 77 6.67 2.16 8.01
C ASP A 77 6.26 2.61 6.60
N ARG A 78 5.03 3.14 6.44
CA ARG A 78 4.58 3.77 5.19
C ARG A 78 5.35 5.05 4.85
N LEU A 79 5.91 5.75 5.84
CA LEU A 79 6.60 7.04 5.67
C LEU A 79 8.11 6.86 5.68
N TYR A 80 8.64 6.47 4.53
CA TYR A 80 10.07 6.29 4.36
C TYR A 80 10.87 7.56 4.69
N GLY A 81 11.88 7.43 5.56
CA GLY A 81 12.79 8.51 5.95
C GLY A 81 12.31 9.39 7.11
N TYR A 82 11.13 9.12 7.68
CA TYR A 82 10.58 9.90 8.81
C TYR A 82 10.85 9.27 10.19
N ASP A 83 11.94 8.51 10.34
CA ASP A 83 12.20 7.74 11.56
C ASP A 83 12.41 8.56 12.84
N CYS A 84 12.79 9.83 12.72
CA CYS A 84 13.02 10.75 13.85
C CYS A 84 11.82 11.65 14.16
N VAL A 85 10.67 11.44 13.51
CA VAL A 85 9.47 12.24 13.72
C VAL A 85 8.20 11.38 13.61
N ASP A 86 7.20 11.69 14.41
CA ASP A 86 5.85 11.24 14.14
C ASP A 86 5.15 12.23 13.22
N VAL A 87 4.59 11.72 12.12
CA VAL A 87 3.81 12.51 11.17
C VAL A 87 2.33 12.22 11.42
N HIS A 88 1.56 13.27 11.67
CA HIS A 88 0.11 13.16 11.82
C HIS A 88 -0.58 13.84 10.65
N PHE A 89 -1.52 13.14 10.05
CA PHE A 89 -2.34 13.60 8.92
C PHE A 89 -3.68 14.12 9.45
N HIS A 90 -4.08 15.29 8.97
CA HIS A 90 -5.37 15.89 9.29
C HIS A 90 -6.12 16.17 7.99
N ASP A 91 -7.20 15.42 7.76
CA ASP A 91 -8.05 15.61 6.59
C ASP A 91 -8.75 16.98 6.65
N ARG A 92 -8.75 17.69 5.52
CA ARG A 92 -9.50 18.94 5.37
C ARG A 92 -10.77 18.74 4.57
N ALA A 93 -11.74 19.61 4.82
CA ALA A 93 -13.03 19.61 4.14
C ALA A 93 -12.93 19.86 2.62
N ASP A 94 -11.84 20.45 2.14
CA ASP A 94 -11.56 20.67 0.72
C ASP A 94 -10.83 19.50 0.04
N GLY A 95 -10.61 18.38 0.76
CA GLY A 95 -9.89 17.22 0.29
C GLY A 95 -8.36 17.37 0.31
N ALA A 96 -7.84 18.49 0.82
CA ALA A 96 -6.43 18.61 1.14
C ALA A 96 -6.10 17.90 2.46
N VAL A 97 -4.81 17.68 2.71
CA VAL A 97 -4.32 17.05 3.94
C VAL A 97 -3.28 17.97 4.58
N ASP A 98 -3.50 18.35 5.84
CA ASP A 98 -2.52 19.07 6.65
C ASP A 98 -1.62 18.08 7.40
N LEU A 99 -0.37 18.46 7.60
CA LEU A 99 0.63 17.64 8.29
C LEU A 99 1.14 18.34 9.55
N THR A 100 1.21 17.60 10.65
CA THR A 100 1.91 18.04 11.86
C THR A 100 2.99 17.03 12.24
N PHE A 101 4.11 17.53 12.77
CA PHE A 101 5.28 16.72 13.11
C PHE A 101 5.57 16.79 14.60
N THR A 102 5.80 15.64 15.22
CA THR A 102 6.27 15.54 16.62
C THR A 102 7.67 14.92 16.63
N PRO A 103 8.70 15.60 17.14
CA PRO A 103 10.06 15.04 17.21
C PRO A 103 10.12 13.75 18.04
N ARG A 104 10.99 12.83 17.62
CA ARG A 104 11.32 11.58 18.31
C ARG A 104 12.84 11.41 18.32
N ASP A 105 13.33 10.66 19.31
CA ASP A 105 14.71 10.22 19.35
C ASP A 105 15.10 9.41 18.10
N THR A 106 16.31 9.65 17.62
CA THR A 106 16.86 8.92 16.48
C THR A 106 17.00 7.44 16.84
N PRO A 107 16.41 6.52 16.06
CA PRO A 107 16.56 5.09 16.33
C PRO A 107 18.00 4.66 16.13
N THR A 108 18.42 3.71 16.94
CA THR A 108 19.71 3.04 16.79
C THR A 108 19.76 2.22 15.50
N ALA A 109 20.97 1.97 14.99
CA ALA A 109 21.15 1.09 13.83
C ALA A 109 20.58 -0.32 14.09
N ALA A 110 20.70 -0.86 15.31
CA ALA A 110 20.14 -2.17 15.65
C ALA A 110 18.62 -2.21 15.54
N GLU A 111 17.93 -1.16 15.98
CA GLU A 111 16.46 -1.03 15.84
C GLU A 111 16.04 -0.89 14.38
N MET A 112 16.86 -0.23 13.55
CA MET A 112 16.64 -0.13 12.11
C MET A 112 16.74 -1.50 11.44
N GLU A 113 17.83 -2.22 11.66
CA GLU A 113 18.08 -3.54 11.06
C GLU A 113 17.02 -4.57 11.47
N ALA A 114 16.57 -4.56 12.73
CA ALA A 114 15.52 -5.46 13.21
C ALA A 114 14.18 -5.30 12.45
N ARG A 115 13.91 -4.12 11.89
CA ARG A 115 12.70 -3.88 11.07
C ARG A 115 12.81 -4.47 9.67
N TYR A 116 14.03 -4.55 9.14
CA TYR A 116 14.33 -5.11 7.81
C TYR A 116 14.59 -6.63 7.86
N ASP A 117 14.08 -7.35 8.87
CA ASP A 117 14.24 -8.81 8.94
C ASP A 117 13.59 -9.51 7.75
N HIS A 118 14.39 -9.78 6.72
CA HIS A 118 13.99 -10.43 5.47
C HIS A 118 13.54 -11.90 5.65
N ARG A 119 13.70 -12.47 6.85
CA ARG A 119 13.15 -13.79 7.18
C ARG A 119 11.65 -13.72 7.47
N ARG A 120 11.14 -12.55 7.85
CA ARG A 120 9.72 -12.33 8.15
C ARG A 120 8.95 -12.06 6.87
N HIS A 121 7.87 -12.79 6.66
CA HIS A 121 6.97 -12.53 5.55
C HIS A 121 6.29 -11.15 5.71
N PRO A 122 6.24 -10.31 4.67
CA PRO A 122 5.70 -8.95 4.78
C PRO A 122 4.18 -8.92 5.02
N SER A 123 3.43 -9.89 4.46
CA SER A 123 1.99 -10.01 4.75
C SER A 123 1.75 -10.65 6.13
N PRO A 124 0.95 -10.02 7.01
CA PRO A 124 0.58 -10.58 8.31
C PRO A 124 -0.27 -11.86 8.18
N LEU A 125 -0.93 -12.06 7.03
CA LEU A 125 -1.80 -13.21 6.78
C LEU A 125 -1.04 -14.54 6.53
N VAL A 126 0.28 -14.46 6.33
CA VAL A 126 1.14 -15.61 5.99
C VAL A 126 2.11 -15.92 7.13
N GLN A 127 2.01 -15.21 8.26
CA GLN A 127 2.83 -15.52 9.44
C GLN A 127 2.45 -16.92 9.97
N PRO A 128 3.42 -17.74 10.38
CA PRO A 128 3.13 -19.01 11.01
C PRO A 128 2.28 -18.75 12.26
N GLU A 129 1.21 -19.52 12.46
CA GLU A 129 0.43 -19.45 13.70
C GLU A 129 1.38 -19.64 14.88
N THR A 130 1.48 -18.63 15.75
CA THR A 130 2.07 -18.83 17.08
C THR A 130 1.14 -19.80 17.79
N SER A 131 1.55 -21.08 17.90
CA SER A 131 0.90 -22.04 18.79
C SER A 131 0.72 -21.43 20.18
N PRO A 132 -0.43 -21.64 20.83
CA PRO A 132 -0.66 -21.17 22.19
C PRO A 132 0.31 -21.79 23.21
#